data_AF-A0A6B3FUA5-F1
#
_entry.id   AF-A0A6B3FUA5-F1
#
_cell.length_a   1.000
_cell.length_b   1.000
_cell.length_c   1.000
_cell.angle_alpha   90.00
_cell.angle_beta   90.00
_cell.angle_gamma   90.00
#
_symmetry.space_group_name_H-M   'P 1'
#
loop_
_entity.id
_entity.type
_entity.pdbx_description
1 polymer ?
#
loop_
_entity_poly.entity_id
_entity_poly.type
_entity_poly.pdbx_seq_one_letter_code
_entity_poly.pdbx_strand_id
1 'polypeptide(L)'
;LHRHLPERATTAQGVGRAARARQARTAQARAEGADHLVLTEVLSQVLGREGILVGDSAMSCYYGALSNTPAYRPRSFLYPTGLGTLGYGLPAAVGAKLARPGAPVVA
;
A
#
# COMPACT_ATOMS: atom_id res chain seq x y z
N LEU A 1 -3.16 6.48 31.47
CA LEU A 1 -2.71 7.07 30.18
C LEU A 1 -3.84 7.06 29.13
N HIS A 2 -5.03 7.57 29.50
CA HIS A 2 -6.14 7.80 28.55
C HIS A 2 -6.24 9.30 28.31
N ARG A 3 -5.47 9.83 27.36
CA ARG A 3 -5.55 11.25 26.97
C ARG A 3 -6.83 11.42 26.15
N HIS A 4 -7.76 12.22 26.67
CA HIS A 4 -9.02 12.60 26.03
C HIS A 4 -8.79 13.10 24.61
N LEU A 5 -9.18 12.30 23.62
CA LEU A 5 -9.41 12.82 22.28
C LEU A 5 -10.71 13.62 22.33
N PRO A 6 -10.74 14.86 21.79
CA PRO A 6 -11.96 15.64 21.75
C PRO A 6 -13.04 14.89 20.98
N GLU A 7 -14.31 15.04 21.40
CA GLU A 7 -15.45 14.46 20.69
C GLU A 7 -15.41 14.86 19.20
N ARG A 8 -15.65 13.87 18.32
CA ARG A 8 -15.63 14.08 16.87
C ARG A 8 -16.82 14.94 16.43
N ALA A 9 -16.69 16.26 16.55
CA ALA A 9 -17.57 17.19 15.86
C ALA A 9 -17.26 17.14 14.34
N THR A 10 -18.05 16.40 13.57
CA THR A 10 -17.96 16.37 12.10
C THR A 10 -18.57 17.64 11.54
N THR A 11 -17.80 18.73 11.55
CA THR A 11 -18.22 19.96 10.88
C THR A 11 -18.11 19.78 9.36
N ALA A 12 -18.97 20.43 8.58
CA ALA A 12 -18.88 20.44 7.11
C ALA A 12 -17.48 20.87 6.62
N GLN A 13 -16.82 21.74 7.38
CA GLN A 13 -15.43 22.15 7.15
C GLN A 13 -14.43 21.00 7.36
N GLY A 14 -14.63 20.12 8.35
CA GLY A 14 -13.79 18.96 8.61
C GLY A 14 -13.84 17.92 7.47
N VAL A 15 -15.04 17.62 6.98
CA VAL A 15 -15.23 16.72 5.83
C VAL A 15 -14.54 17.29 4.58
N GLY A 16 -14.72 18.58 4.31
CA GLY A 16 -14.09 19.27 3.19
C GLY A 16 -12.56 19.27 3.28
N ARG A 17 -11.97 19.56 4.45
CA ARG A 17 -10.51 19.49 4.66
C ARG A 17 -9.97 18.08 4.42
N ALA A 18 -10.62 17.06 4.96
CA ALA A 18 -10.18 15.67 4.81
C ALA A 18 -10.27 15.19 3.35
N ALA A 19 -11.29 15.61 2.61
CA ALA A 19 -11.42 15.32 1.18
C ALA A 19 -10.27 15.94 0.37
N ARG A 20 -9.97 17.23 0.60
CA ARG A 20 -8.83 17.91 -0.05
C ARG A 20 -7.49 17.25 0.27
N ALA A 21 -7.26 16.88 1.52
CA ALA A 21 -6.03 16.19 1.93
C ALA A 21 -5.87 14.82 1.23
N ARG A 22 -6.96 14.04 1.10
CA ARG A 22 -6.93 12.77 0.37
C ARG A 22 -6.66 12.97 -1.12
N GLN A 23 -7.28 13.98 -1.74
CA GLN A 23 -7.03 14.32 -3.15
C GLN A 23 -5.58 14.74 -3.37
N ALA A 24 -5.06 15.65 -2.55
CA ALA A 24 -3.66 16.11 -2.64
C ALA A 24 -2.66 14.96 -2.44
N ARG A 25 -2.87 14.11 -1.42
CA ARG A 25 -2.04 12.91 -1.19
C ARG A 25 -2.06 11.97 -2.41
N THR A 26 -3.24 11.76 -3.00
CA THR A 26 -3.37 10.88 -4.17
C THR A 26 -2.67 11.48 -5.40
N ALA A 27 -2.82 12.78 -5.62
CA ALA A 27 -2.15 13.48 -6.71
C ALA A 27 -0.62 13.42 -6.56
N GLN A 28 -0.10 13.68 -5.35
CA GLN A 28 1.32 13.60 -5.06
C GLN A 28 1.85 12.17 -5.25
N ALA A 29 1.16 11.15 -4.72
CA ALA A 29 1.55 9.74 -4.88
C ALA A 29 1.63 9.33 -6.36
N ARG A 30 0.67 9.77 -7.18
CA ARG A 30 0.68 9.49 -8.62
C ARG A 30 1.79 10.22 -9.35
N ALA A 31 2.10 11.46 -8.96
CA ALA A 31 3.18 12.23 -9.56
C ALA A 31 4.55 11.62 -9.22
N GLU A 32 4.77 11.23 -7.96
CA GLU A 32 6.02 10.59 -7.50
C GLU A 32 6.23 9.22 -8.16
N GLY A 33 5.17 8.43 -8.31
CA GLY A 33 5.23 7.08 -8.88
C GLY A 33 5.01 7.00 -10.39
N ALA A 34 5.05 8.12 -11.12
CA ALA A 34 4.60 8.20 -12.52
C ALA A 34 5.15 7.08 -13.42
N ASP A 35 6.45 6.81 -13.33
CA ASP A 35 7.15 5.79 -14.12
C ASP A 35 6.78 4.35 -13.75
N HIS A 36 6.08 4.16 -12.63
CA HIS A 36 5.71 2.85 -12.08
C HIS A 36 4.20 2.62 -12.03
N LEU A 37 3.38 3.60 -12.47
CA LEU A 37 1.92 3.51 -12.39
C LEU A 37 1.36 2.35 -13.21
N VAL A 38 1.84 2.15 -14.43
CA VAL A 38 1.36 1.06 -15.30
C VAL A 38 1.59 -0.30 -14.64
N LEU A 39 2.79 -0.55 -14.12
CA LEU A 39 3.11 -1.77 -13.39
C LEU A 39 2.20 -1.94 -12.16
N THR A 40 2.05 -0.89 -11.35
CA THR A 40 1.24 -0.92 -10.12
C THR A 40 -0.24 -1.21 -10.41
N GLU A 41 -0.79 -0.60 -11.47
CA GLU A 41 -2.19 -0.78 -11.87
C GLU A 41 -2.46 -2.20 -12.38
N VAL A 42 -1.56 -2.76 -13.21
CA VAL A 42 -1.65 -4.14 -13.68
C VAL A 42 -1.55 -5.12 -12.51
N LEU A 43 -0.58 -4.95 -11.62
CA LEU A 43 -0.43 -5.80 -10.43
C LEU A 43 -1.69 -5.77 -9.56
N SER A 44 -2.27 -4.58 -9.36
CA SER A 44 -3.50 -4.41 -8.58
C SER A 44 -4.70 -5.15 -9.20
N GLN A 45 -4.81 -5.14 -10.54
CA GLN A 45 -5.86 -5.87 -11.26
C GLN A 45 -5.68 -7.38 -11.14
N VAL A 46 -4.46 -7.89 -11.31
CA VAL A 46 -4.15 -9.33 -11.23
C VAL A 46 -4.33 -9.88 -9.82
N LEU A 47 -3.87 -9.14 -8.81
CA LEU A 47 -3.99 -9.54 -7.41
C LEU A 47 -5.44 -9.49 -6.92
N GLY A 48 -6.23 -8.54 -7.43
CA GLY A 48 -7.58 -8.29 -6.97
C GLY A 48 -7.65 -7.98 -5.48
N ARG A 49 -8.86 -8.10 -4.90
CA ARG A 49 -9.09 -7.75 -3.49
C ARG A 49 -8.49 -8.75 -2.50
N GLU A 50 -8.13 -9.96 -2.96
CA GLU A 50 -7.60 -11.06 -2.14
C GLU A 50 -6.10 -11.35 -2.33
N GLY A 51 -5.42 -10.64 -3.24
CA GLY A 51 -4.00 -10.85 -3.50
C GLY A 51 -3.03 -10.18 -2.51
N ILE A 52 -1.82 -10.73 -2.40
CA ILE A 52 -0.74 -10.20 -1.57
C ILE A 52 0.37 -9.73 -2.50
N LEU A 53 0.74 -8.46 -2.41
CA LEU A 53 1.92 -7.91 -3.08
C LEU A 53 3.09 -7.90 -2.09
N VAL A 54 4.23 -8.43 -2.50
CA VAL A 54 5.44 -8.48 -1.66
C VAL A 54 6.52 -7.68 -2.37
N GLY A 55 6.80 -6.48 -1.88
CA GLY A 55 7.82 -5.63 -2.47
C GLY A 55 9.22 -5.89 -1.92
N ASP A 56 10.22 -5.74 -2.77
CA ASP A 56 11.62 -5.69 -2.38
C ASP A 56 12.12 -4.24 -2.26
N SER A 57 13.36 -4.06 -1.84
CA SER A 57 14.07 -2.77 -1.80
C SER A 57 14.35 -2.24 -3.21
N ALA A 58 13.31 -1.87 -3.96
CA ALA A 58 13.36 -1.42 -5.35
C ALA A 58 12.52 -0.15 -5.56
N MET A 59 12.96 0.74 -6.46
CA MET A 59 12.26 2.01 -6.78
C MET A 59 10.79 1.81 -7.16
N SER A 60 10.50 0.74 -7.91
CA SER A 60 9.13 0.35 -8.27
C SER A 60 8.22 0.12 -7.06
N CYS A 61 8.80 -0.30 -5.93
CA CYS A 61 8.08 -0.50 -4.68
C CYS A 61 8.01 0.79 -3.85
N TYR A 62 9.13 1.52 -3.70
CA TYR A 62 9.19 2.75 -2.92
C TYR A 62 8.32 3.88 -3.51
N TYR A 63 8.58 4.22 -4.78
CA TYR A 63 7.93 5.34 -5.46
C TYR A 63 6.60 4.91 -6.11
N GLY A 64 6.51 3.65 -6.56
CA GLY A 64 5.30 3.09 -7.17
C GLY A 64 4.35 2.47 -6.15
N ALA A 65 4.59 1.19 -5.84
CA ALA A 65 3.61 0.33 -5.19
C ALA A 65 3.18 0.79 -3.79
N LEU A 66 4.10 1.31 -2.97
CA LEU A 66 3.82 1.72 -1.59
C LEU A 66 2.69 2.77 -1.50
N SER A 67 2.71 3.74 -2.41
CA SER A 67 1.80 4.88 -2.39
C SER A 67 0.61 4.72 -3.34
N ASN A 68 0.72 3.83 -4.33
CA ASN A 68 -0.26 3.68 -5.41
C ASN A 68 -0.99 2.32 -5.43
N THR A 69 -0.60 1.35 -4.60
CA THR A 69 -1.33 0.06 -4.50
C THR A 69 -2.48 0.18 -3.50
N PRO A 70 -3.72 -0.16 -3.88
CA PRO A 70 -4.85 -0.15 -2.96
C PRO A 70 -4.74 -1.30 -1.93
N ALA A 71 -4.78 -0.96 -0.65
CA ALA A 71 -4.85 -1.93 0.44
C ALA A 71 -6.31 -2.24 0.80
N TYR A 72 -6.81 -3.41 0.39
CA TYR A 72 -8.17 -3.85 0.68
C TYR A 72 -8.32 -4.59 2.01
N ARG A 73 -7.22 -5.16 2.53
CA ARG A 73 -7.18 -5.89 3.80
C ARG A 73 -5.82 -5.71 4.50
N PRO A 74 -5.75 -5.86 5.83
CA PRO A 74 -4.46 -5.90 6.54
C PRO A 74 -3.55 -6.99 5.99
N ARG A 75 -2.23 -6.80 6.06
CA ARG A 75 -1.20 -7.78 5.63
C ARG A 75 -1.32 -8.19 4.16
N SER A 76 -1.74 -7.27 3.28
CA SER A 76 -1.84 -7.48 1.83
C SER A 76 -0.69 -6.83 1.03
N PHE A 77 0.13 -6.01 1.69
CA PHE A 77 1.38 -5.49 1.16
C PHE A 77 2.49 -5.79 2.18
N LEU A 78 3.50 -6.55 1.76
CA LEU A 78 4.65 -6.93 2.60
C LEU A 78 5.89 -6.23 2.06
N TYR A 79 6.67 -5.60 2.94
CA TYR A 79 7.78 -4.73 2.54
C TYR A 79 8.87 -4.66 3.61
N PRO A 80 10.18 -4.64 3.25
CA PRO A 80 11.27 -4.60 4.21
C PRO A 80 11.53 -3.16 4.72
N THR A 81 10.51 -2.49 5.28
CA THR A 81 10.58 -1.07 5.71
C THR A 81 11.65 -0.77 6.76
N GLY A 82 12.09 -1.76 7.55
CA GLY A 82 13.07 -1.57 8.62
C GLY A 82 14.52 -1.54 8.13
N LEU A 83 15.02 -2.68 7.67
CA LEU A 83 16.42 -2.84 7.23
C LEU A 83 16.63 -2.56 5.73
N GLY A 84 15.56 -2.48 4.93
CA GLY A 84 15.67 -2.21 3.49
C GLY A 84 16.45 -3.27 2.70
N THR A 85 16.48 -4.51 3.19
CA THR A 85 17.30 -5.59 2.61
C THR A 85 16.83 -5.97 1.22
N LEU A 86 17.75 -5.95 0.25
CA LEU A 86 17.56 -6.56 -1.06
C LEU A 86 17.43 -8.09 -0.95
N GLY A 87 16.55 -8.68 -1.74
CA GLY A 87 16.30 -10.13 -1.74
C GLY A 87 15.23 -10.58 -0.75
N TYR A 88 14.52 -9.64 -0.11
CA TYR A 88 13.40 -9.94 0.79
C TYR A 88 12.19 -10.50 0.02
N GLY A 89 11.95 -10.02 -1.20
CA GLY A 89 10.67 -10.20 -1.89
C GLY A 89 10.29 -11.67 -2.09
N LEU A 90 11.20 -12.45 -2.69
CA LEU A 90 10.95 -13.85 -3.01
C LEU A 90 10.70 -14.74 -1.77
N PRO A 91 11.57 -14.81 -0.76
CA PRO A 91 11.33 -15.66 0.42
C PRO A 91 10.08 -15.21 1.21
N ALA A 92 9.80 -13.92 1.29
CA ALA A 92 8.59 -13.42 1.93
C ALA A 92 7.31 -13.80 1.17
N ALA A 93 7.34 -13.79 -0.18
CA ALA A 93 6.22 -14.24 -1.00
C ALA A 93 5.96 -15.75 -0.87
N VAL A 94 7.01 -16.57 -0.79
CA VAL A 94 6.87 -18.01 -0.48
C VAL A 94 6.20 -18.18 0.88
N GLY A 95 6.66 -17.48 1.91
CA GLY A 95 6.03 -17.52 3.25
C GLY A 95 4.56 -17.07 3.22
N ALA A 96 4.24 -15.99 2.50
CA ALA A 96 2.87 -15.50 2.35
C ALA A 96 1.96 -16.52 1.66
N LYS A 97 2.45 -17.20 0.62
CA LYS A 97 1.71 -18.23 -0.09
C LYS A 97 1.48 -19.47 0.78
N LEU A 98 2.47 -19.88 1.58
CA LEU A 98 2.32 -20.97 2.56
C LEU A 98 1.29 -20.63 3.64
N ALA A 99 1.30 -19.39 4.15
CA ALA A 99 0.36 -18.93 5.17
C ALA A 99 -1.07 -18.74 4.64
N ARG A 100 -1.23 -18.44 3.34
CA ARG A 100 -2.52 -18.22 2.67
C ARG A 100 -2.55 -18.91 1.29
N PRO A 101 -2.68 -20.25 1.24
CA PRO A 101 -2.58 -21.01 -0.01
C PRO A 101 -3.59 -20.61 -1.08
N GLY A 102 -4.79 -20.18 -0.69
CA GLY A 102 -5.84 -19.74 -1.62
C GLY A 102 -5.69 -18.34 -2.20
N ALA A 103 -4.73 -17.53 -1.73
CA ALA A 103 -4.56 -16.16 -2.22
C ALA A 103 -3.61 -16.07 -3.43
N PRO A 104 -3.88 -15.17 -4.39
CA PRO A 104 -2.85 -14.69 -5.31
C PRO A 104 -1.71 -14.04 -4.55
N VAL A 105 -0.46 -14.35 -4.90
CA VAL A 105 0.73 -13.74 -4.30
C VAL A 105 1.69 -13.39 -5.41
N VAL A 106 2.21 -12.16 -5.42
CA VAL A 106 3.22 -11.69 -6.36
C VAL A 106 4.35 -11.03 -5.59
N ALA A 107 5.58 -11.31 -6.00
CA ALA A 107 6.81 -10.64 -5.57
C ALA A 107 7.29 -9.68 -6.65
#